data_AF-A0AAD7X8N8-F1
#
_entry.id   AF-A0AAD7X8N8-F1
#
_cell.length_a   1.000
_cell.length_b   1.000
_cell.length_c   1.000
_cell.angle_alpha   90.00
_cell.angle_beta   90.00
_cell.angle_gamma   90.00
#
_symmetry.space_group_name_H-M   'P 1'
#
loop_
_entity.id
_entity.type
_entity.pdbx_description
1 polymer ?
#
loop_
_entity_poly.entity_id
_entity_poly.type
_entity_poly.pdbx_seq_one_letter_code
_entity_poly.pdbx_strand_id
1 'polypeptide(L)'
;MAASNASPPRCDMCEEESANLKGCSGCLKTKYCSKQCQKAAWRLHVFDCDPKKHISTVYYLSRACYENVVPQHVDTRTDYGFSKAHQLEGGQGEKMLLGLWVTIIVNHRVSEREVQRWQVQGRLVEGIEETFERIVPSLQGPYYTWFLLHQHLLDGQPLSQVERDRRIDVAEDILLRTWRFIGGSPNDQRDSIWSQVESSSPYIQRCFNFYESLLGDKDPAPMSPETWMALGFVAMPRHGVQELVGLYKQLIQRCTFSAFYLAYYDGSLPQLFAQHGLDIDISGATAEVTTHHSDASRAVSLFRDVMSGSPHLFKSVWILKTYVDELLYVDTPESHEVPHRAIRSDYGFSNCKTPAERDLLVKLYKKYFTHQDASVLGLHSACVKGELMPYLSRFVKMKPKTKTYQRLLKNGYPKPEPEPGANALAEYAGVEFREPWARMHMLFDSSGAFHPLNGELLLSPVGPGKPLAWLINNLTTQSLDRLRRRLQPNWQSPVREALYESISSKYSNETRCLMHAITLPF
;
A
#
# COMPACT_ATOMS: atom_id res chain seq x y z
N MET A 1 18.77 54.50 1.65
CA MET A 1 19.38 53.17 1.45
C MET A 1 18.71 52.22 2.43
N ALA A 2 17.81 51.36 1.96
CA ALA A 2 17.16 50.36 2.81
C ALA A 2 18.12 49.17 2.98
N ALA A 3 18.74 49.05 4.14
CA ALA A 3 19.50 47.85 4.50
C ALA A 3 18.49 46.70 4.67
N SER A 4 18.58 45.68 3.82
CA SER A 4 17.78 44.48 3.97
C SER A 4 18.21 43.75 5.25
N ASN A 5 17.33 43.72 6.25
CA ASN A 5 17.43 42.84 7.42
C ASN A 5 17.21 41.38 6.98
N ALA A 6 18.17 40.83 6.22
CA ALA A 6 18.21 39.40 5.95
C ALA A 6 18.78 38.73 7.20
N SER A 7 17.97 37.91 7.86
CA SER A 7 18.42 37.05 8.96
C SER A 7 19.65 36.25 8.51
N PRO A 8 20.72 36.17 9.33
CA PRO A 8 21.92 35.43 8.97
C PRO A 8 21.58 33.96 8.69
N PRO A 9 22.27 33.31 7.74
CA PRO A 9 21.96 31.95 7.38
C PRO A 9 22.30 30.98 8.52
N ARG A 10 21.52 29.92 8.65
CA ARG A 10 21.62 28.91 9.72
C ARG A 10 22.29 27.63 9.25
N CYS A 11 23.00 26.96 10.15
CA CYS A 11 23.56 25.65 9.90
C CYS A 11 22.44 24.60 9.82
N ASP A 12 22.41 23.78 8.77
CA ASP A 12 21.40 22.73 8.57
C ASP A 12 21.52 21.52 9.53
N MET A 13 22.29 21.64 10.62
CA MET A 13 22.49 20.57 11.61
C MET A 13 22.32 21.07 13.04
N CYS A 14 23.04 22.12 13.44
CA CYS A 14 22.92 22.70 14.79
C CYS A 14 21.96 23.89 14.84
N GLU A 15 21.43 24.33 13.68
CA GLU A 15 20.54 25.50 13.53
C GLU A 15 21.13 26.84 13.97
N GLU A 16 22.37 26.87 14.44
CA GLU A 16 23.08 28.09 14.82
C GLU A 16 23.32 28.99 13.62
N GLU A 17 23.14 30.30 13.85
CA GLU A 17 23.42 31.35 12.88
C GLU A 17 24.93 31.51 12.72
N SER A 18 25.40 31.53 11.47
CA SER A 18 26.81 31.72 11.19
C SER A 18 27.01 32.47 9.88
N ALA A 19 27.88 33.48 9.92
CA ALA A 19 28.29 34.19 8.71
C ALA A 19 29.13 33.30 7.76
N ASN A 20 29.73 32.21 8.27
CA ASN A 20 30.75 31.41 7.58
C ASN A 20 30.32 29.97 7.31
N LEU A 21 29.09 29.76 6.85
CA LEU A 21 28.63 28.42 6.50
C LEU A 21 29.31 27.90 5.23
N LYS A 22 29.74 26.64 5.28
CA LYS A 22 30.34 25.92 4.16
C LYS A 22 29.29 25.02 3.51
N GLY A 23 29.15 25.12 2.19
CA GLY A 23 28.28 24.22 1.43
C GLY A 23 28.79 22.78 1.48
N CYS A 24 27.85 21.82 1.42
CA CYS A 24 28.19 20.41 1.27
C CYS A 24 29.08 20.20 0.04
N SER A 25 30.21 19.52 0.20
CA SER A 25 31.16 19.26 -0.88
C SER A 25 30.56 18.48 -2.06
N GLY A 26 29.44 17.77 -1.85
CA GLY A 26 28.73 17.04 -2.90
C GLY A 26 27.74 17.92 -3.65
N CYS A 27 26.69 18.38 -2.95
CA CYS A 27 25.56 19.05 -3.60
C CYS A 27 25.64 20.59 -3.59
N LEU A 28 26.48 21.18 -2.73
CA LEU A 28 26.58 22.63 -2.46
C LEU A 28 25.30 23.34 -1.98
N LYS A 29 24.17 22.63 -1.86
CA LYS A 29 22.85 23.18 -1.47
C LYS A 29 22.76 23.40 0.03
N THR A 30 23.09 22.37 0.80
CA THR A 30 23.02 22.35 2.27
C THR A 30 24.29 22.97 2.85
N LYS A 31 24.18 23.73 3.93
CA LYS A 31 25.23 24.58 4.50
C LYS A 31 25.48 24.25 5.98
N TYR A 32 26.75 24.13 6.33
CA TYR A 32 27.17 23.72 7.68
C TYR A 32 28.20 24.68 8.27
N CYS A 33 28.15 24.93 9.58
CA CYS A 33 29.15 25.75 10.28
C CYS A 33 30.51 25.03 10.38
N SER A 34 30.53 23.70 10.32
CA SER A 34 31.73 22.90 10.49
C SER A 34 31.69 21.56 9.75
N LYS A 35 32.86 20.93 9.56
CA LYS A 35 32.96 19.55 9.06
C LYS A 35 32.29 18.55 10.00
N GLN A 36 32.25 18.84 11.30
CA GLN A 36 31.59 18.00 12.29
C GLN A 36 30.08 18.02 12.12
N CYS A 37 29.49 19.21 11.94
CA CYS A 37 28.07 19.36 11.60
C CYS A 37 27.72 18.67 10.27
N GLN A 38 28.55 18.82 9.23
CA GLN A 38 28.35 18.11 7.98
C GLN A 38 28.37 16.58 8.16
N LYS A 39 29.33 16.04 8.94
CA LYS A 39 29.40 14.60 9.23
C LYS A 39 28.20 14.12 10.04
N ALA A 40 27.79 14.88 11.05
CA ALA A 40 26.64 14.56 11.88
C ALA A 40 25.33 14.55 11.07
N ALA A 41 25.18 15.49 10.13
CA ALA A 41 24.03 15.56 9.24
C ALA A 41 24.06 14.53 8.11
N TRP A 42 25.23 13.99 7.78
CA TRP A 42 25.43 13.17 6.57
C TRP A 42 24.47 12.00 6.47
N ARG A 43 24.14 11.35 7.59
CA ARG A 43 23.21 10.21 7.64
C ARG A 43 21.81 10.52 7.10
N LEU A 44 21.34 11.77 7.23
CA LEU A 44 20.06 12.22 6.68
C LEU A 44 20.27 12.92 5.33
N HIS A 45 21.31 13.75 5.25
CA HIS A 45 21.60 14.55 4.07
C HIS A 45 21.95 13.71 2.85
N VAL A 46 22.52 12.51 3.00
CA VAL A 46 22.96 11.66 1.88
C VAL A 46 21.84 11.36 0.89
N PHE A 47 20.58 11.29 1.35
CA PHE A 47 19.41 11.02 0.51
C PHE A 47 18.95 12.22 -0.33
N ASP A 48 19.24 13.44 0.13
CA ASP A 48 18.92 14.69 -0.58
C ASP A 48 20.13 15.29 -1.30
N CYS A 49 21.32 14.83 -0.93
CA CYS A 49 22.52 15.02 -1.69
C CYS A 49 22.31 14.33 -3.05
N ASP A 50 22.96 14.84 -4.09
CA ASP A 50 23.07 14.13 -5.36
C ASP A 50 24.42 13.40 -5.36
N PRO A 51 24.60 12.32 -4.57
CA PRO A 51 25.87 11.65 -4.55
C PRO A 51 26.06 11.02 -5.92
N LYS A 52 27.22 11.27 -6.55
CA LYS A 52 27.65 10.53 -7.75
C LYS A 52 27.80 9.02 -7.51
N LYS A 53 27.57 8.54 -6.28
CA LYS A 53 27.78 7.17 -5.83
C LYS A 53 26.49 6.65 -5.21
N HIS A 54 26.28 5.35 -5.37
CA HIS A 54 25.22 4.59 -4.70
C HIS A 54 25.26 4.81 -3.18
N ILE A 55 24.07 4.96 -2.57
CA ILE A 55 23.94 5.09 -1.11
C ILE A 55 24.05 3.70 -0.50
N SER A 56 25.04 3.49 0.36
CA SER A 56 25.25 2.19 1.01
C SER A 56 24.11 1.85 1.98
N THR A 57 23.79 0.56 2.07
CA THR A 57 22.64 0.01 2.81
C THR A 57 22.64 0.39 4.29
N VAL A 58 23.82 0.56 4.90
CA VAL A 58 23.96 1.02 6.30
C VAL A 58 23.35 2.41 6.56
N TYR A 59 23.32 3.31 5.56
CA TYR A 59 22.75 4.64 5.76
C TYR A 59 21.23 4.60 5.84
N TYR A 60 20.60 3.69 5.09
CA TYR A 60 19.17 3.42 5.24
C TYR A 60 18.88 2.80 6.61
N LEU A 61 19.73 1.91 7.11
CA LEU A 61 19.62 1.35 8.47
C LEU A 61 19.75 2.46 9.53
N SER A 62 20.78 3.29 9.43
CA SER A 62 21.01 4.40 10.36
C SER A 62 19.81 5.35 10.40
N ARG A 63 19.30 5.75 9.23
CA ARG A 63 18.09 6.58 9.14
C ARG A 63 16.89 5.92 9.84
N ALA A 64 16.64 4.64 9.56
CA ALA A 64 15.56 3.88 10.17
C ALA A 64 15.69 3.81 11.71
N CYS A 65 16.91 3.65 12.23
CA CYS A 65 17.17 3.67 13.67
C CYS A 65 16.87 5.04 14.31
N TYR A 66 17.29 6.15 13.67
CA TYR A 66 17.01 7.49 14.19
C TYR A 66 15.53 7.89 14.09
N GLU A 67 14.85 7.40 13.05
CA GLU A 67 13.39 7.57 12.90
C GLU A 67 12.60 6.56 13.76
N ASN A 68 13.28 5.61 14.40
CA ASN A 68 12.69 4.49 15.14
C ASN A 68 11.60 3.75 14.35
N VAL A 69 11.89 3.45 13.08
CA VAL A 69 11.01 2.71 12.16
C VAL A 69 11.76 1.52 11.58
N VAL A 70 11.04 0.43 11.29
CA VAL A 70 11.63 -0.74 10.63
C VAL A 70 12.13 -0.32 9.23
N PRO A 71 13.37 -0.65 8.81
CA PRO A 71 13.89 -0.29 7.51
C PRO A 71 13.02 -0.86 6.38
N GLN A 72 12.81 -0.05 5.34
CA GLN A 72 12.00 -0.43 4.17
C GLN A 72 12.85 -0.77 2.93
N HIS A 73 14.07 -0.23 2.85
CA HIS A 73 14.99 -0.49 1.74
C HIS A 73 15.34 -1.99 1.65
N VAL A 74 15.04 -2.62 0.51
CA VAL A 74 15.08 -4.09 0.33
C VAL A 74 16.46 -4.67 0.64
N ASP A 75 17.53 -4.08 0.11
CA ASP A 75 18.88 -4.60 0.36
C ASP A 75 19.30 -4.38 1.81
N THR A 76 18.87 -3.29 2.44
CA THR A 76 19.14 -3.04 3.86
C THR A 76 18.43 -4.05 4.74
N ARG A 77 17.19 -4.40 4.39
CA ARG A 77 16.45 -5.43 5.13
C ARG A 77 17.14 -6.79 5.03
N THR A 78 17.70 -7.11 3.87
CA THR A 78 18.45 -8.34 3.65
C THR A 78 19.81 -8.33 4.35
N ASP A 79 20.62 -7.28 4.14
CA ASP A 79 21.97 -7.13 4.67
C ASP A 79 22.04 -7.15 6.20
N TYR A 80 20.97 -6.72 6.87
CA TYR A 80 20.91 -6.55 8.32
C TYR A 80 19.84 -7.43 8.99
N GLY A 81 19.39 -8.49 8.31
CA GLY A 81 18.58 -9.57 8.90
C GLY A 81 17.09 -9.30 9.07
N PHE A 82 16.58 -8.10 8.75
CA PHE A 82 15.14 -7.79 8.85
C PHE A 82 14.28 -8.66 7.94
N SER A 83 14.75 -9.01 6.75
CA SER A 83 14.03 -9.92 5.85
C SER A 83 13.84 -11.30 6.49
N LYS A 84 14.89 -11.83 7.14
CA LYS A 84 14.85 -13.13 7.83
C LYS A 84 14.03 -13.03 9.12
N ALA A 85 14.18 -11.95 9.88
CA ALA A 85 13.39 -11.67 11.08
C ALA A 85 11.89 -11.61 10.77
N HIS A 86 11.49 -10.88 9.72
CA HIS A 86 10.09 -10.84 9.29
C HIS A 86 9.54 -12.23 8.94
N GLN A 87 10.34 -13.04 8.25
CA GLN A 87 9.91 -14.35 7.77
C GLN A 87 9.78 -15.40 8.88
N LEU A 88 10.62 -15.33 9.91
CA LEU A 88 10.67 -16.31 11.00
C LEU A 88 9.92 -15.86 12.26
N GLU A 89 10.00 -14.58 12.58
CA GLU A 89 9.56 -14.01 13.86
C GLU A 89 8.46 -12.92 13.68
N GLY A 90 8.01 -12.70 12.44
CA GLY A 90 6.98 -11.71 12.10
C GLY A 90 7.39 -10.27 12.38
N GLY A 91 6.40 -9.37 12.48
CA GLY A 91 6.64 -7.95 12.73
C GLY A 91 7.27 -7.68 14.10
N GLN A 92 7.00 -8.54 15.10
CA GLN A 92 7.62 -8.41 16.42
C GLN A 92 9.13 -8.67 16.37
N GLY A 93 9.59 -9.68 15.61
CA GLY A 93 11.01 -9.93 15.41
C GLY A 93 11.73 -8.75 14.75
N GLU A 94 11.09 -8.10 13.77
CA GLU A 94 11.64 -6.89 13.16
C GLU A 94 11.77 -5.74 14.15
N LYS A 95 10.78 -5.55 15.04
CA LYS A 95 10.83 -4.53 16.09
C LYS A 95 11.92 -4.82 17.12
N MET A 96 12.12 -6.08 17.49
CA MET A 96 13.22 -6.50 18.39
C MET A 96 14.58 -6.23 17.75
N LEU A 97 14.72 -6.58 16.47
CA LEU A 97 15.94 -6.33 15.70
C LEU A 97 16.19 -4.83 15.47
N LEU A 98 15.15 -4.02 15.25
CA LEU A 98 15.26 -2.57 15.19
C LEU A 98 15.77 -2.01 16.52
N GLY A 99 15.20 -2.43 17.65
CA GLY A 99 15.64 -1.99 18.98
C GLY A 99 17.12 -2.31 19.24
N LEU A 100 17.58 -3.48 18.78
CA LEU A 100 19.00 -3.86 18.79
C LEU A 100 19.86 -2.87 18.00
N TRP A 101 19.50 -2.60 16.74
CA TRP A 101 20.25 -1.67 15.88
C TRP A 101 20.19 -0.21 16.37
N VAL A 102 19.06 0.24 16.93
CA VAL A 102 18.92 1.54 17.61
C VAL A 102 19.93 1.65 18.74
N THR A 103 20.01 0.62 19.58
CA THR A 103 20.97 0.59 20.70
C THR A 103 22.40 0.76 20.18
N ILE A 104 22.78 0.04 19.12
CA ILE A 104 24.13 0.08 18.55
C ILE A 104 24.45 1.45 17.91
N ILE A 105 23.59 1.92 17.01
CA ILE A 105 23.87 3.10 16.16
C ILE A 105 23.57 4.41 16.90
N VAL A 106 22.49 4.45 17.68
CA VAL A 106 22.00 5.67 18.34
C VAL A 106 22.58 5.79 19.74
N ASN A 107 22.42 4.76 20.57
CA ASN A 107 22.80 4.83 21.99
C ASN A 107 24.32 4.66 22.18
N HIS A 108 24.92 3.66 21.52
CA HIS A 108 26.36 3.39 21.59
C HIS A 108 27.19 4.12 20.52
N ARG A 109 26.54 4.82 19.60
CA ARG A 109 27.18 5.67 18.57
C ARG A 109 28.21 4.93 17.73
N VAL A 110 28.00 3.63 17.48
CA VAL A 110 28.81 2.87 16.53
C VAL A 110 28.61 3.48 15.15
N SER A 111 29.72 3.80 14.47
CA SER A 111 29.65 4.53 13.20
C SER A 111 29.10 3.64 12.08
N GLU A 112 28.42 4.24 11.10
CA GLU A 112 27.91 3.52 9.93
C GLU A 112 29.02 2.79 9.16
N ARG A 113 30.24 3.35 9.15
CA ARG A 113 31.40 2.70 8.51
C ARG A 113 31.82 1.42 9.20
N GLU A 114 31.65 1.35 10.50
CA GLU A 114 32.00 0.19 11.31
C GLU A 114 30.93 -0.89 11.18
N VAL A 115 29.66 -0.54 11.28
CA VAL A 115 28.53 -1.46 11.02
C VAL A 115 28.60 -2.02 9.59
N GLN A 116 28.90 -1.19 8.58
CA GLN A 116 29.11 -1.67 7.21
C GLN A 116 30.31 -2.63 7.11
N ARG A 117 31.38 -2.39 7.88
CA ARG A 117 32.54 -3.29 7.89
C ARG A 117 32.17 -4.65 8.45
N TRP A 118 31.40 -4.70 9.54
CA TRP A 118 30.89 -5.94 10.09
C TRP A 118 30.06 -6.71 9.05
N GLN A 119 29.14 -6.02 8.37
CA GLN A 119 28.32 -6.62 7.32
C GLN A 119 29.17 -7.22 6.19
N VAL A 120 30.11 -6.46 5.61
CA VAL A 120 30.94 -6.93 4.49
C VAL A 120 31.86 -8.08 4.88
N GLN A 121 32.26 -8.14 6.15
CA GLN A 121 33.14 -9.20 6.68
C GLN A 121 32.36 -10.43 7.18
N GLY A 122 31.02 -10.40 7.16
CA GLY A 122 30.19 -11.45 7.77
C GLY A 122 30.35 -11.52 9.30
N ARG A 123 30.68 -10.39 9.94
CA ARG A 123 30.98 -10.28 11.38
C ARG A 123 29.93 -9.50 12.18
N LEU A 124 28.68 -9.56 11.74
CA LEU A 124 27.60 -8.80 12.38
C LEU A 124 27.36 -9.28 13.81
N VAL A 125 27.31 -10.60 14.03
CA VAL A 125 27.08 -11.21 15.34
C VAL A 125 28.17 -10.79 16.32
N GLU A 126 29.44 -10.95 15.94
CA GLU A 126 30.58 -10.62 16.79
C GLU A 126 30.64 -9.11 17.08
N GLY A 127 30.37 -8.26 16.08
CA GLY A 127 30.33 -6.81 16.28
C GLY A 127 29.25 -6.37 17.27
N ILE A 128 28.09 -7.03 17.24
CA ILE A 128 27.01 -6.80 18.20
C ILE A 128 27.44 -7.25 19.59
N GLU A 129 27.95 -8.47 19.75
CA GLU A 129 28.42 -9.00 21.04
C GLU A 129 29.50 -8.10 21.64
N GLU A 130 30.55 -7.75 20.88
CA GLU A 130 31.63 -6.86 21.32
C GLU A 130 31.10 -5.48 21.78
N THR A 131 29.98 -5.02 21.22
CA THR A 131 29.34 -3.76 21.63
C THR A 131 28.59 -3.90 22.95
N PHE A 132 27.81 -4.97 23.10
CA PHE A 132 26.97 -5.20 24.29
C PHE A 132 27.75 -5.75 25.49
N GLU A 133 28.85 -6.46 25.28
CA GLU A 133 29.74 -6.94 26.35
C GLU A 133 30.46 -5.79 27.09
N ARG A 134 30.58 -4.62 26.44
CA ARG A 134 31.10 -3.40 27.09
C ARG A 134 30.08 -2.76 28.03
N ILE A 135 28.83 -3.21 27.99
CA ILE A 135 27.74 -2.73 28.84
C ILE A 135 27.65 -3.64 30.06
N VAL A 136 27.40 -3.05 31.23
CA VAL A 136 27.12 -3.82 32.45
C VAL A 136 25.92 -4.77 32.19
N PRO A 137 25.97 -6.06 32.58
CA PRO A 137 24.92 -7.03 32.24
C PRO A 137 23.49 -6.60 32.58
N SER A 138 23.29 -5.85 33.66
CA SER A 138 21.97 -5.33 34.06
C SER A 138 21.38 -4.27 33.12
N LEU A 139 22.19 -3.70 32.22
CA LEU A 139 21.80 -2.62 31.31
C LEU A 139 21.77 -3.05 29.84
N GLN A 140 22.02 -4.33 29.53
CA GLN A 140 22.02 -4.83 28.16
C GLN A 140 20.61 -4.85 27.53
N GLY A 141 19.57 -4.88 28.37
CA GLY A 141 18.18 -4.74 27.94
C GLY A 141 17.61 -5.96 27.19
N PRO A 142 16.30 -5.96 26.93
CA PRO A 142 15.60 -7.12 26.36
C PRO A 142 15.99 -7.42 24.91
N TYR A 143 16.42 -6.42 24.14
CA TYR A 143 16.81 -6.60 22.75
C TYR A 143 18.06 -7.49 22.60
N TYR A 144 19.04 -7.33 23.50
CA TYR A 144 20.23 -8.16 23.48
C TYR A 144 19.95 -9.60 23.91
N THR A 145 19.15 -9.79 24.97
CA THR A 145 18.71 -11.13 25.38
C THR A 145 17.97 -11.86 24.25
N TRP A 146 17.10 -11.14 23.54
CA TRP A 146 16.44 -11.69 22.35
C TRP A 146 17.46 -12.01 21.25
N PHE A 147 18.40 -11.12 20.94
CA PHE A 147 19.44 -11.35 19.94
C PHE A 147 20.26 -12.61 20.19
N LEU A 148 20.64 -12.91 21.45
CA LEU A 148 21.40 -14.12 21.79
C LEU A 148 20.67 -15.41 21.37
N LEU A 149 19.34 -15.40 21.33
CA LEU A 149 18.52 -16.53 20.86
C LEU A 149 18.30 -16.52 19.33
N HIS A 150 18.59 -15.40 18.65
CA HIS A 150 18.24 -15.15 17.26
C HIS A 150 19.44 -14.73 16.39
N GLN A 151 20.66 -15.13 16.76
CA GLN A 151 21.87 -14.80 15.99
C GLN A 151 21.84 -15.30 14.55
N HIS A 152 21.14 -16.41 14.30
CA HIS A 152 20.90 -16.99 12.98
C HIS A 152 20.21 -16.02 11.99
N LEU A 153 19.59 -14.94 12.47
CA LEU A 153 19.01 -13.91 11.61
C LEU A 153 20.06 -13.08 10.86
N LEU A 154 21.31 -13.08 11.32
CA LEU A 154 22.41 -12.23 10.82
C LEU A 154 23.56 -13.01 10.18
N ASP A 155 23.36 -14.29 9.89
CA ASP A 155 24.37 -15.18 9.29
C ASP A 155 24.60 -14.92 7.78
N GLY A 156 23.80 -14.05 7.17
CA GLY A 156 23.84 -13.74 5.73
C GLY A 156 23.41 -14.92 4.84
N GLN A 157 22.89 -16.01 5.42
CA GLN A 157 22.48 -17.19 4.69
C GLN A 157 20.98 -17.14 4.37
N PRO A 158 20.55 -17.66 3.21
CA PRO A 158 19.15 -17.87 2.92
C PRO A 158 18.53 -18.85 3.93
N LEU A 159 17.20 -18.81 4.07
CA LEU A 159 16.48 -19.77 4.92
C LEU A 159 16.86 -21.21 4.56
N SER A 160 17.25 -22.00 5.55
CA SER A 160 17.41 -23.44 5.45
C SER A 160 16.07 -24.13 5.16
N GLN A 161 16.11 -25.39 4.74
CA GLN A 161 14.88 -26.15 4.52
C GLN A 161 14.04 -26.26 5.79
N VAL A 162 14.67 -26.51 6.94
CA VAL A 162 14.00 -26.61 8.24
C VAL A 162 13.29 -25.31 8.60
N GLU A 163 13.93 -24.16 8.38
CA GLU A 163 13.31 -22.85 8.60
C GLU A 163 12.13 -22.59 7.66
N ARG A 164 12.23 -23.02 6.39
CA ARG A 164 11.11 -22.94 5.44
C ARG A 164 9.94 -23.81 5.88
N ASP A 165 10.21 -25.03 6.34
CA ASP A 165 9.18 -25.96 6.80
C ASP A 165 8.49 -25.41 8.06
N ARG A 166 9.26 -24.91 9.04
CA ARG A 166 8.70 -24.23 10.22
C ARG A 166 7.81 -23.05 9.85
N ARG A 167 8.18 -22.26 8.85
CA ARG A 167 7.36 -21.15 8.37
C ARG A 167 6.04 -21.62 7.78
N ILE A 168 6.03 -22.75 7.07
CA ILE A 168 4.80 -23.36 6.56
C ILE A 168 3.91 -23.79 7.73
N ASP A 169 4.49 -24.43 8.76
CA ASP A 169 3.76 -24.86 9.95
C ASP A 169 3.13 -23.67 10.70
N VAL A 170 3.87 -22.56 10.86
CA VAL A 170 3.34 -21.34 11.49
C VAL A 170 2.21 -20.73 10.67
N ALA A 171 2.35 -20.66 9.35
CA ALA A 171 1.29 -20.14 8.48
C ALA A 171 0.03 -21.01 8.53
N GLU A 172 0.20 -22.34 8.57
CA GLU A 172 -0.91 -23.29 8.71
C GLU A 172 -1.60 -23.16 10.06
N ASP A 173 -0.85 -23.00 11.14
CA ASP A 173 -1.41 -22.79 12.47
C ASP A 173 -2.18 -21.45 12.56
N ILE A 174 -1.67 -20.37 11.95
CA ILE A 174 -2.41 -19.10 11.87
C ILE A 174 -3.71 -19.27 11.07
N LEU A 175 -3.68 -19.99 9.94
CA LEU A 175 -4.88 -20.29 9.15
C LEU A 175 -5.93 -21.02 10.00
N LEU A 176 -5.54 -22.10 10.67
CA LEU A 176 -6.43 -22.91 11.51
C LEU A 176 -6.98 -22.09 12.69
N ARG A 177 -6.14 -21.28 13.34
CA ARG A 177 -6.55 -20.37 14.41
C ARG A 177 -7.56 -19.34 13.91
N THR A 178 -7.31 -18.76 12.74
CA THR A 178 -8.22 -17.78 12.12
C THR A 178 -9.56 -18.40 11.76
N TRP A 179 -9.55 -19.58 11.13
CA TRP A 179 -10.77 -20.31 10.79
C TRP A 179 -11.64 -20.57 12.01
N ARG A 180 -11.04 -21.09 13.09
CA ARG A 180 -11.74 -21.31 14.36
C ARG A 180 -12.24 -20.02 14.99
N PHE A 181 -11.43 -18.96 14.93
CA PHE A 181 -11.77 -17.66 15.49
C PHE A 181 -13.04 -17.07 14.86
N ILE A 182 -13.24 -17.28 13.56
CA ILE A 182 -14.42 -16.77 12.85
C ILE A 182 -15.63 -17.71 12.88
N GLY A 183 -15.55 -18.82 13.63
CA GLY A 183 -16.65 -19.78 13.80
C GLY A 183 -16.57 -21.03 12.91
N GLY A 184 -15.46 -21.23 12.21
CA GLY A 184 -15.20 -22.45 11.44
C GLY A 184 -15.02 -23.69 12.31
N SER A 185 -15.29 -24.87 11.74
CA SER A 185 -15.19 -26.14 12.46
C SER A 185 -13.74 -26.47 12.82
N PRO A 186 -13.44 -26.91 14.06
CA PRO A 186 -12.08 -27.29 14.46
C PRO A 186 -11.58 -28.54 13.74
N ASN A 187 -12.47 -29.31 13.11
CA ASN A 187 -12.17 -30.53 12.37
C ASN A 187 -11.82 -30.28 10.90
N ASP A 188 -12.09 -29.07 10.39
CA ASP A 188 -11.76 -28.70 9.02
C ASP A 188 -10.24 -28.69 8.85
N GLN A 189 -9.79 -29.33 7.77
CA GLN A 189 -8.38 -29.43 7.43
C GLN A 189 -7.99 -28.26 6.52
N ARG A 190 -6.69 -27.94 6.49
CA ARG A 190 -6.12 -26.85 5.70
C ARG A 190 -6.70 -26.74 4.28
N ASP A 191 -6.67 -27.83 3.51
CA ASP A 191 -7.12 -27.81 2.10
C ASP A 191 -8.62 -27.53 1.98
N SER A 192 -9.41 -28.02 2.93
CA SER A 192 -10.85 -27.75 2.97
C SER A 192 -11.16 -26.30 3.33
N ILE A 193 -10.39 -25.70 4.25
CA ILE A 193 -10.50 -24.29 4.63
C ILE A 193 -10.16 -23.41 3.43
N TRP A 194 -9.03 -23.68 2.78
CA TRP A 194 -8.63 -22.94 1.57
C TRP A 194 -9.68 -23.03 0.47
N SER A 195 -10.19 -24.23 0.19
CA SER A 195 -11.24 -24.42 -0.82
C SER A 195 -12.51 -23.62 -0.49
N GLN A 196 -12.89 -23.55 0.79
CA GLN A 196 -14.04 -22.76 1.25
C GLN A 196 -13.80 -21.25 1.12
N VAL A 197 -12.62 -20.77 1.52
CA VAL A 197 -12.27 -19.35 1.41
C VAL A 197 -12.18 -18.95 -0.07
N GLU A 198 -11.52 -19.73 -0.92
CA GLU A 198 -11.38 -19.45 -2.35
C GLU A 198 -12.71 -19.48 -3.11
N SER A 199 -13.65 -20.34 -2.70
CA SER A 199 -15.00 -20.37 -3.28
C SER A 199 -15.92 -19.27 -2.77
N SER A 200 -15.55 -18.56 -1.69
CA SER A 200 -16.31 -17.44 -1.14
C SER A 200 -16.18 -16.15 -1.98
N SER A 201 -16.96 -15.12 -1.65
CA SER A 201 -16.89 -13.84 -2.37
C SER A 201 -15.52 -13.16 -2.18
N PRO A 202 -15.05 -12.33 -3.13
CA PRO A 202 -13.79 -11.58 -2.98
C PRO A 202 -13.74 -10.68 -1.73
N TYR A 203 -14.90 -10.31 -1.20
CA TYR A 203 -15.03 -9.50 0.01
C TYR A 203 -14.82 -10.35 1.26
N ILE A 204 -15.40 -11.55 1.32
CA ILE A 204 -15.17 -12.52 2.40
C ILE A 204 -13.69 -12.91 2.42
N GLN A 205 -13.11 -13.25 1.26
CA GLN A 205 -11.68 -13.54 1.13
C GLN A 205 -10.82 -12.42 1.72
N ARG A 206 -11.15 -11.16 1.42
CA ARG A 206 -10.38 -10.02 1.94
C ARG A 206 -10.53 -9.85 3.45
N CYS A 207 -11.74 -9.99 4.00
CA CYS A 207 -11.95 -9.97 5.45
C CYS A 207 -11.21 -11.11 6.14
N PHE A 208 -11.25 -12.32 5.56
CA PHE A 208 -10.55 -13.50 6.08
C PHE A 208 -9.03 -13.28 6.11
N ASN A 209 -8.44 -12.88 4.98
CA ASN A 209 -7.01 -12.60 4.87
C ASN A 209 -6.58 -11.47 5.82
N PHE A 210 -7.46 -10.50 6.08
CA PHE A 210 -7.19 -9.45 7.06
C PHE A 210 -7.19 -9.98 8.50
N TYR A 211 -8.16 -10.82 8.88
CA TYR A 211 -8.16 -11.48 10.19
C TYR A 211 -6.90 -12.36 10.37
N GLU A 212 -6.53 -13.13 9.36
CA GLU A 212 -5.30 -13.94 9.34
C GLU A 212 -4.06 -13.06 9.57
N SER A 213 -4.01 -11.89 8.91
CA SER A 213 -2.90 -10.95 9.08
C SER A 213 -2.84 -10.37 10.48
N LEU A 214 -3.98 -9.97 11.07
CA LEU A 214 -4.04 -9.44 12.43
C LEU A 214 -3.67 -10.48 13.49
N LEU A 215 -4.14 -11.71 13.35
CA LEU A 215 -3.88 -12.81 14.28
C LEU A 215 -2.47 -13.40 14.13
N GLY A 216 -1.88 -13.27 12.93
CA GLY A 216 -0.52 -13.66 12.63
C GLY A 216 0.53 -12.57 12.86
N ASP A 217 0.16 -11.44 13.47
CA ASP A 217 1.04 -10.28 13.70
C ASP A 217 1.76 -9.78 12.43
N LYS A 218 1.09 -9.91 11.28
CA LYS A 218 1.54 -9.35 10.00
C LYS A 218 1.09 -7.90 9.92
N ASP A 219 2.05 -6.99 9.83
CA ASP A 219 1.75 -5.57 9.68
C ASP A 219 1.15 -5.30 8.28
N PRO A 220 0.07 -4.50 8.18
CA PRO A 220 -0.44 -4.05 6.90
C PRO A 220 0.61 -3.17 6.24
N ALA A 221 0.89 -3.43 4.96
CA ALA A 221 1.83 -2.67 4.17
C ALA A 221 1.16 -2.13 2.89
N PRO A 222 1.65 -0.99 2.35
CA PRO A 222 1.21 -0.48 1.05
C PRO A 222 1.31 -1.49 -0.09
N MET A 223 2.16 -2.51 0.05
CA MET A 223 2.33 -3.61 -0.91
C MET A 223 1.10 -4.52 -1.10
N SER A 224 0.08 -4.39 -0.24
CA SER A 224 -1.26 -4.94 -0.48
C SER A 224 -2.24 -3.79 -0.71
N PRO A 225 -2.22 -3.13 -1.89
CA PRO A 225 -3.00 -1.91 -2.14
C PRO A 225 -4.49 -2.08 -1.89
N GLU A 226 -5.04 -3.25 -2.18
CA GLU A 226 -6.46 -3.54 -1.96
C GLU A 226 -6.80 -3.49 -0.47
N THR A 227 -5.98 -4.10 0.38
CA THR A 227 -6.18 -4.13 1.84
C THR A 227 -5.85 -2.77 2.46
N TRP A 228 -4.74 -2.16 2.01
CA TRP A 228 -4.25 -0.86 2.47
C TRP A 228 -5.28 0.25 2.31
N MET A 229 -5.95 0.28 1.16
CA MET A 229 -6.98 1.27 0.87
C MET A 229 -8.35 0.85 1.42
N ALA A 230 -8.77 -0.40 1.23
CA ALA A 230 -10.12 -0.84 1.62
C ALA A 230 -10.33 -0.88 3.14
N LEU A 231 -9.26 -0.92 3.94
CA LEU A 231 -9.33 -0.85 5.40
C LEU A 231 -8.85 0.49 5.95
N GLY A 232 -8.63 1.48 5.09
CA GLY A 232 -8.39 2.86 5.49
C GLY A 232 -6.99 3.18 5.99
N PHE A 233 -6.03 2.24 5.92
CA PHE A 233 -4.63 2.48 6.31
C PHE A 233 -3.98 3.60 5.50
N VAL A 234 -4.39 3.77 4.24
CA VAL A 234 -3.93 4.89 3.38
C VAL A 234 -4.23 6.28 3.96
N ALA A 235 -5.23 6.41 4.83
CA ALA A 235 -5.55 7.68 5.48
C ALA A 235 -4.61 8.01 6.65
N MET A 236 -3.83 7.04 7.13
CA MET A 236 -3.01 7.17 8.33
C MET A 236 -1.66 7.82 8.02
N PRO A 237 -1.13 8.66 8.92
CA PRO A 237 0.28 8.99 8.91
C PRO A 237 1.11 7.73 9.24
N ARG A 238 2.41 7.74 8.91
CA ARG A 238 3.29 6.56 9.11
C ARG A 238 3.26 5.99 10.52
N HIS A 239 3.25 6.85 11.55
CA HIS A 239 3.15 6.40 12.93
C HIS A 239 1.77 5.81 13.23
N GLY A 240 0.69 6.48 12.77
CA GLY A 240 -0.72 6.13 13.01
C GLY A 240 -1.21 4.76 12.52
N VAL A 241 -0.43 4.06 11.72
CA VAL A 241 -0.78 2.73 11.18
C VAL A 241 -0.87 1.70 12.28
N GLN A 242 0.05 1.73 13.24
CA GLN A 242 0.13 0.74 14.32
C GLN A 242 -1.02 0.91 15.32
N GLU A 243 -1.41 2.15 15.60
CA GLU A 243 -2.58 2.46 16.40
C GLU A 243 -3.85 1.93 15.72
N LEU A 244 -4.02 2.15 14.42
CA LEU A 244 -5.17 1.61 13.67
C LEU A 244 -5.17 0.07 13.66
N VAL A 245 -4.01 -0.58 13.53
CA VAL A 245 -3.89 -2.05 13.68
C VAL A 245 -4.34 -2.48 15.08
N GLY A 246 -3.90 -1.79 16.13
CA GLY A 246 -4.32 -2.05 17.50
C GLY A 246 -5.83 -1.91 17.71
N LEU A 247 -6.45 -0.89 17.09
CA LEU A 247 -7.89 -0.71 17.10
C LEU A 247 -8.61 -1.84 16.36
N TYR A 248 -8.13 -2.25 15.19
CA TYR A 248 -8.69 -3.40 14.47
C TYR A 248 -8.57 -4.70 15.28
N LYS A 249 -7.43 -4.95 15.94
CA LYS A 249 -7.26 -6.11 16.84
C LYS A 249 -8.29 -6.12 17.98
N GLN A 250 -8.55 -4.96 18.57
CA GLN A 250 -9.62 -4.84 19.58
C GLN A 250 -11.00 -5.03 18.98
N LEU A 251 -11.23 -4.52 17.77
CA LEU A 251 -12.52 -4.62 17.10
C LEU A 251 -12.89 -6.08 16.81
N ILE A 252 -11.97 -6.87 16.23
CA ILE A 252 -12.24 -8.27 15.90
C ILE A 252 -12.49 -9.14 17.15
N GLN A 253 -12.05 -8.69 18.32
CA GLN A 253 -12.36 -9.34 19.60
C GLN A 253 -13.73 -8.96 20.18
N ARG A 254 -14.34 -7.87 19.67
CA ARG A 254 -15.61 -7.31 20.18
C ARG A 254 -16.79 -7.53 19.23
N CYS A 255 -16.54 -7.84 17.96
CA CYS A 255 -17.58 -8.11 16.97
C CYS A 255 -17.48 -9.53 16.39
N THR A 256 -18.56 -10.03 15.79
CA THR A 256 -18.52 -11.26 15.00
C THR A 256 -17.89 -11.01 13.64
N PHE A 257 -17.37 -12.07 13.01
CA PHE A 257 -16.87 -11.98 11.63
C PHE A 257 -17.93 -11.48 10.66
N SER A 258 -19.19 -11.93 10.79
CA SER A 258 -20.30 -11.46 9.97
C SER A 258 -20.59 -9.97 10.15
N ALA A 259 -20.57 -9.47 11.39
CA ALA A 259 -20.76 -8.03 11.65
C ALA A 259 -19.63 -7.20 11.06
N PHE A 260 -18.38 -7.66 11.20
CA PHE A 260 -17.23 -7.01 10.57
C PHE A 260 -17.33 -7.01 9.05
N TYR A 261 -17.65 -8.16 8.45
CA TYR A 261 -17.79 -8.33 7.01
C TYR A 261 -18.88 -7.40 6.44
N LEU A 262 -20.05 -7.35 7.07
CA LEU A 262 -21.14 -6.46 6.65
C LEU A 262 -20.73 -5.00 6.77
N ALA A 263 -20.12 -4.61 7.89
CA ALA A 263 -19.63 -3.25 8.07
C ALA A 263 -18.55 -2.88 7.04
N TYR A 264 -17.65 -3.80 6.72
CA TYR A 264 -16.68 -3.65 5.66
C TYR A 264 -17.37 -3.48 4.31
N TYR A 265 -18.26 -4.40 3.95
CA TYR A 265 -18.95 -4.40 2.66
C TYR A 265 -19.80 -3.14 2.43
N ASP A 266 -20.44 -2.63 3.48
CA ASP A 266 -21.31 -1.44 3.42
C ASP A 266 -20.53 -0.12 3.61
N GLY A 267 -19.21 -0.15 3.78
CA GLY A 267 -18.41 1.05 4.05
C GLY A 267 -18.70 1.69 5.42
N SER A 268 -19.23 0.90 6.36
CA SER A 268 -19.68 1.34 7.69
C SER A 268 -18.78 0.90 8.86
N LEU A 269 -17.54 0.48 8.57
CA LEU A 269 -16.53 0.19 9.59
C LEU A 269 -16.34 1.32 10.63
N PRO A 270 -16.31 2.63 10.26
CA PRO A 270 -16.25 3.69 11.27
C PRO A 270 -17.40 3.66 12.29
N GLN A 271 -18.60 3.30 11.86
CA GLN A 271 -19.77 3.15 12.71
C GLN A 271 -19.62 1.92 13.61
N LEU A 272 -19.09 0.81 13.08
CA LEU A 272 -18.82 -0.39 13.87
C LEU A 272 -17.76 -0.12 14.96
N PHE A 273 -16.70 0.63 14.66
CA PHE A 273 -15.73 1.11 15.66
C PHE A 273 -16.43 1.89 16.78
N ALA A 274 -17.25 2.89 16.42
CA ALA A 274 -17.99 3.70 17.39
C ALA A 274 -18.95 2.87 18.25
N GLN A 275 -19.65 1.89 17.66
CA GLN A 275 -20.55 0.98 18.38
C GLN A 275 -19.83 0.16 19.46
N HIS A 276 -18.55 -0.15 19.25
CA HIS A 276 -17.73 -0.88 20.22
C HIS A 276 -16.87 0.01 21.12
N GLY A 277 -17.14 1.32 21.14
CA GLY A 277 -16.43 2.30 21.96
C GLY A 277 -14.94 2.41 21.61
N LEU A 278 -14.60 2.17 20.35
CA LEU A 278 -13.25 2.27 19.84
C LEU A 278 -13.12 3.59 19.08
N ASP A 279 -12.75 4.64 19.81
CA ASP A 279 -12.46 5.93 19.21
C ASP A 279 -11.18 5.83 18.40
N ILE A 280 -11.31 6.17 17.11
CA ILE A 280 -10.17 6.39 16.23
C ILE A 280 -9.60 7.76 16.63
N ASP A 281 -8.94 7.87 17.79
CA ASP A 281 -8.22 9.08 18.18
C ASP A 281 -6.73 8.84 17.97
N ILE A 282 -6.26 9.20 16.78
CA ILE A 282 -4.89 8.92 16.36
C ILE A 282 -4.04 10.15 16.66
N SER A 283 -3.93 10.47 17.94
CA SER A 283 -2.85 11.30 18.46
C SER A 283 -1.76 10.35 18.94
N GLY A 284 -0.70 10.18 18.14
CA GLY A 284 0.45 9.37 18.53
C GLY A 284 1.01 9.87 19.87
N ALA A 285 0.77 9.13 20.95
CA ALA A 285 1.32 9.43 22.25
C ALA A 285 2.75 8.91 22.31
N THR A 286 3.72 9.78 22.04
CA THR A 286 4.78 10.00 23.03
C THR A 286 4.48 11.33 23.69
N ALA A 287 4.10 11.26 24.97
CA ALA A 287 3.88 12.40 25.82
C ALA A 287 5.21 13.12 26.11
N GLU A 288 5.74 13.82 25.11
CA GLU A 288 6.76 14.85 25.24
C GLU A 288 6.81 15.57 23.87
N VAL A 289 6.27 16.79 23.84
CA VAL A 289 6.29 17.71 22.69
C VAL A 289 5.37 17.32 21.51
N THR A 290 4.09 17.71 21.56
CA THR A 290 3.43 18.36 20.41
C THR A 290 2.08 18.98 20.80
N THR A 291 1.96 20.27 20.53
CA THR A 291 0.82 21.15 20.75
C THR A 291 -0.27 21.05 19.67
N HIS A 292 -0.47 19.88 19.05
CA HIS A 292 -1.30 19.78 17.83
C HIS A 292 -2.46 18.77 17.94
N HIS A 293 -3.52 19.16 18.66
CA HIS A 293 -4.85 18.53 18.58
C HIS A 293 -5.43 18.48 17.14
N SER A 294 -4.86 19.22 16.19
CA SER A 294 -5.30 19.29 14.79
C SER A 294 -4.99 18.05 13.96
N ASP A 295 -3.94 17.29 14.27
CA ASP A 295 -3.52 16.17 13.43
C ASP A 295 -4.34 14.89 13.62
N ALA A 296 -4.74 14.59 14.86
CA ALA A 296 -5.61 13.47 15.17
C ALA A 296 -7.00 13.65 14.52
N SER A 297 -7.61 14.82 14.72
CA SER A 297 -8.90 15.17 14.09
C SER A 297 -8.84 15.06 12.56
N ARG A 298 -7.71 15.44 11.95
CA ARG A 298 -7.48 15.30 10.51
C ARG A 298 -7.43 13.83 10.08
N ALA A 299 -6.71 12.96 10.80
CA ALA A 299 -6.62 11.53 10.48
C ALA A 299 -7.99 10.84 10.51
N VAL A 300 -8.86 11.18 11.48
CA VAL A 300 -10.23 10.66 11.55
C VAL A 300 -11.06 11.07 10.35
N SER A 301 -11.00 12.36 9.97
CA SER A 301 -11.74 12.85 8.81
C SER A 301 -11.28 12.15 7.53
N LEU A 302 -9.98 11.92 7.36
CA LEU A 302 -9.42 11.23 6.22
C LEU A 302 -9.81 9.75 6.21
N PHE A 303 -9.79 9.08 7.38
CA PHE A 303 -10.23 7.70 7.50
C PHE A 303 -11.70 7.56 7.10
N ARG A 304 -12.59 8.39 7.66
CA ARG A 304 -14.02 8.37 7.29
C ARG A 304 -14.24 8.64 5.81
N ASP A 305 -13.45 9.54 5.21
CA ASP A 305 -13.52 9.81 3.78
C ASP A 305 -13.21 8.58 2.93
N VAL A 306 -12.10 7.89 3.23
CA VAL A 306 -11.72 6.63 2.56
C VAL A 306 -12.81 5.57 2.76
N MET A 307 -13.26 5.39 4.00
CA MET A 307 -14.21 4.35 4.35
C MET A 307 -15.60 4.57 3.74
N SER A 308 -16.01 5.82 3.50
CA SER A 308 -17.32 6.15 2.93
C SER A 308 -17.59 5.55 1.56
N GLY A 309 -16.53 5.24 0.80
CA GLY A 309 -16.63 4.56 -0.48
C GLY A 309 -16.02 3.17 -0.48
N SER A 310 -15.38 2.77 0.62
CA SER A 310 -14.81 1.43 0.72
C SER A 310 -15.91 0.36 0.77
N PRO A 311 -15.70 -0.82 0.16
CA PRO A 311 -14.57 -1.22 -0.69
C PRO A 311 -14.81 -0.98 -2.18
N HIS A 312 -15.91 -0.33 -2.55
CA HIS A 312 -16.43 -0.34 -3.92
C HIS A 312 -15.93 0.82 -4.79
N LEU A 313 -15.78 2.01 -4.20
CA LEU A 313 -15.47 3.23 -4.92
C LEU A 313 -14.55 4.14 -4.13
N PHE A 314 -13.37 4.41 -4.66
CA PHE A 314 -12.43 5.33 -4.05
C PHE A 314 -12.27 6.59 -4.90
N LYS A 315 -12.13 7.75 -4.23
CA LYS A 315 -11.64 8.95 -4.92
C LYS A 315 -10.29 8.64 -5.53
N SER A 316 -10.06 9.10 -6.75
CA SER A 316 -8.81 8.85 -7.48
C SER A 316 -7.57 9.32 -6.73
N VAL A 317 -7.71 10.29 -5.82
CA VAL A 317 -6.60 10.78 -4.99
C VAL A 317 -6.10 9.72 -4.00
N TRP A 318 -6.98 8.85 -3.50
CA TRP A 318 -6.60 7.77 -2.60
C TRP A 318 -5.79 6.71 -3.35
N ILE A 319 -6.19 6.41 -4.59
CA ILE A 319 -5.43 5.55 -5.49
C ILE A 319 -4.06 6.17 -5.80
N LEU A 320 -3.98 7.49 -6.02
CA LEU A 320 -2.72 8.19 -6.22
C LEU A 320 -1.84 8.12 -4.95
N LYS A 321 -2.43 8.33 -3.78
CA LYS A 321 -1.69 8.25 -2.52
C LYS A 321 -1.16 6.85 -2.28
N THR A 322 -1.97 5.79 -2.47
CA THR A 322 -1.50 4.40 -2.38
C THR A 322 -0.34 4.15 -3.32
N TYR A 323 -0.45 4.57 -4.58
CA TYR A 323 0.66 4.47 -5.55
C TYR A 323 1.92 5.18 -5.06
N VAL A 324 1.80 6.38 -4.47
CA VAL A 324 2.96 7.08 -3.92
C VAL A 324 3.50 6.41 -2.66
N ASP A 325 2.64 5.89 -1.79
CA ASP A 325 3.03 5.15 -0.58
C ASP A 325 3.81 3.88 -0.96
N GLU A 326 3.36 3.12 -1.96
CA GLU A 326 4.09 1.97 -2.53
C GLU A 326 5.46 2.38 -3.06
N LEU A 327 5.53 3.47 -3.83
CA LEU A 327 6.79 3.99 -4.36
C LEU A 327 7.74 4.51 -3.27
N LEU A 328 7.22 4.90 -2.11
CA LEU A 328 8.01 5.30 -0.95
C LEU A 328 8.36 4.10 -0.06
N TYR A 329 7.61 3.00 -0.20
CA TYR A 329 7.83 1.74 0.50
C TYR A 329 8.95 0.94 -0.18
N VAL A 330 8.87 0.78 -1.51
CA VAL A 330 9.88 0.10 -2.32
C VAL A 330 10.81 1.18 -2.90
N ASP A 331 11.92 1.46 -2.22
CA ASP A 331 12.90 2.45 -2.68
C ASP A 331 13.77 1.92 -3.85
N THR A 332 13.22 1.07 -4.72
CA THR A 332 13.91 0.53 -5.90
C THR A 332 13.51 1.30 -7.17
N PRO A 333 14.48 1.68 -8.04
CA PRO A 333 14.19 2.44 -9.25
C PRO A 333 13.55 1.63 -10.39
N GLU A 334 13.37 0.32 -10.24
CA GLU A 334 13.26 -0.60 -11.36
C GLU A 334 11.85 -1.20 -11.46
N SER A 335 11.16 -0.79 -12.53
CA SER A 335 9.85 -1.27 -13.01
C SER A 335 8.67 -1.15 -12.04
N HIS A 336 8.24 0.08 -11.75
CA HIS A 336 6.89 0.27 -11.23
C HIS A 336 5.86 0.14 -12.35
N GLU A 337 4.79 -0.61 -12.06
CA GLU A 337 3.68 -0.84 -12.98
C GLU A 337 3.04 0.45 -13.47
N VAL A 338 2.34 0.32 -14.60
CA VAL A 338 1.63 1.44 -15.22
C VAL A 338 0.58 1.97 -14.22
N PRO A 339 0.57 3.28 -13.94
CA PRO A 339 -0.37 3.86 -12.99
C PRO A 339 -1.83 3.52 -13.35
N HIS A 340 -2.67 3.29 -12.34
CA HIS A 340 -4.10 2.98 -12.51
C HIS A 340 -4.81 3.98 -13.43
N ARG A 341 -5.83 3.54 -14.19
CA ARG A 341 -6.50 4.38 -15.22
C ARG A 341 -7.03 5.70 -14.66
N ALA A 342 -7.56 5.68 -13.44
CA ALA A 342 -8.05 6.87 -12.75
C ALA A 342 -6.93 7.90 -12.57
N ILE A 343 -5.77 7.47 -12.04
CA ILE A 343 -4.66 8.40 -11.79
C ILE A 343 -3.99 8.88 -13.07
N ARG A 344 -4.01 8.06 -14.13
CA ARG A 344 -3.56 8.47 -15.45
C ARG A 344 -4.34 9.65 -16.01
N SER A 345 -5.66 9.60 -15.86
CA SER A 345 -6.57 10.62 -16.38
C SER A 345 -6.59 11.86 -15.50
N ASP A 346 -6.63 11.67 -14.18
CA ASP A 346 -6.89 12.74 -13.22
C ASP A 346 -5.63 13.53 -12.88
N TYR A 347 -4.47 12.87 -12.78
CA TYR A 347 -3.23 13.43 -12.24
C TYR A 347 -2.11 13.55 -13.27
N GLY A 348 -2.46 13.48 -14.56
CA GLY A 348 -1.59 13.91 -15.65
C GLY A 348 -0.67 12.84 -16.26
N PHE A 349 -0.66 11.60 -15.76
CA PHE A 349 0.22 10.57 -16.32
C PHE A 349 -0.17 10.17 -17.76
N SER A 350 -1.42 10.36 -18.19
CA SER A 350 -1.82 10.19 -19.60
C SER A 350 -1.18 11.23 -20.54
N ASN A 351 -0.68 12.35 -20.01
CA ASN A 351 -0.04 13.39 -20.79
C ASN A 351 1.48 13.18 -20.95
N CYS A 352 2.07 12.21 -20.22
CA CYS A 352 3.50 11.90 -20.33
C CYS A 352 3.82 11.29 -21.70
N LYS A 353 4.77 11.87 -22.41
CA LYS A 353 5.26 11.36 -23.71
C LYS A 353 6.52 10.52 -23.57
N THR A 354 7.25 10.67 -22.46
CA THR A 354 8.52 10.02 -22.22
C THR A 354 8.60 9.47 -20.79
N PRO A 355 9.47 8.47 -20.52
CA PRO A 355 9.73 8.00 -19.17
C PRO A 355 10.20 9.13 -18.22
N ALA A 356 11.04 10.04 -18.72
CA ALA A 356 11.52 11.18 -17.93
C ALA A 356 10.41 12.14 -17.47
N GLU A 357 9.31 12.25 -18.23
CA GLU A 357 8.13 13.00 -17.82
C GLU A 357 7.29 12.27 -16.76
N ARG A 358 7.23 10.94 -16.83
CA ARG A 358 6.61 10.11 -15.79
C ARG A 358 7.38 10.26 -14.48
N ASP A 359 8.71 10.13 -14.51
CA ASP A 359 9.57 10.31 -13.35
C ASP A 359 9.43 11.70 -12.75
N LEU A 360 9.19 12.71 -13.60
CA LEU A 360 8.95 14.07 -13.15
C LEU A 360 7.66 14.20 -12.33
N LEU A 361 6.58 13.53 -12.75
CA LEU A 361 5.32 13.48 -12.00
C LEU A 361 5.44 12.64 -10.74
N VAL A 362 6.12 11.49 -10.80
CA VAL A 362 6.41 10.67 -9.61
C VAL A 362 7.14 11.51 -8.56
N LYS A 363 8.21 12.21 -8.96
CA LYS A 363 8.97 13.10 -8.05
C LYS A 363 8.13 14.25 -7.51
N LEU A 364 7.20 14.78 -8.32
CA LEU A 364 6.27 15.83 -7.90
C LEU A 364 5.34 15.31 -6.79
N TYR A 365 4.67 14.17 -7.01
CA TYR A 365 3.71 13.64 -6.05
C TYR A 365 4.38 13.06 -4.80
N LYS A 366 5.55 12.43 -4.91
CA LYS A 366 6.37 12.06 -3.73
C LYS A 366 6.61 13.29 -2.85
N LYS A 367 7.12 14.39 -3.43
CA LYS A 367 7.37 15.64 -2.69
C LYS A 367 6.11 16.24 -2.08
N TYR A 368 4.99 16.16 -2.81
CA TYR A 368 3.72 16.66 -2.31
C TYR A 368 3.25 15.87 -1.08
N PHE A 369 3.15 14.55 -1.17
CA PHE A 369 2.64 13.73 -0.06
C PHE A 369 3.58 13.66 1.15
N THR A 370 4.87 13.99 0.99
CA THR A 370 5.82 14.14 2.12
C THR A 370 5.82 15.53 2.73
N HIS A 371 5.08 16.50 2.19
CA HIS A 371 5.02 17.86 2.73
C HIS A 371 4.06 17.93 3.93
N GLN A 372 4.48 18.55 5.04
CA GLN A 372 3.70 18.61 6.29
C GLN A 372 2.28 19.18 6.11
N ASP A 373 2.17 20.26 5.31
CA ASP A 373 0.90 20.95 5.04
C ASP A 373 0.08 20.34 3.88
N ALA A 374 0.51 19.21 3.32
CA ALA A 374 -0.22 18.58 2.23
C ALA A 374 -1.60 18.09 2.68
N SER A 375 -2.60 18.32 1.83
CA SER A 375 -3.97 17.84 2.06
C SER A 375 -4.39 16.90 0.94
N VAL A 376 -4.61 15.63 1.27
CA VAL A 376 -5.05 14.63 0.29
C VAL A 376 -6.36 15.07 -0.38
N LEU A 377 -7.34 15.50 0.42
CA LEU A 377 -8.62 15.99 -0.08
C LEU A 377 -8.51 17.35 -0.77
N GLY A 378 -7.57 18.21 -0.36
CA GLY A 378 -7.25 19.45 -1.06
C GLY A 378 -6.76 19.21 -2.49
N LEU A 379 -5.89 18.20 -2.68
CA LEU A 379 -5.41 17.81 -4.00
C LEU A 379 -6.57 17.26 -4.87
N HIS A 380 -7.46 16.45 -4.29
CA HIS A 380 -8.64 15.98 -5.00
C HIS A 380 -9.56 17.13 -5.43
N SER A 381 -9.82 18.09 -4.55
CA SER A 381 -10.62 19.26 -4.89
C SER A 381 -9.99 20.07 -6.02
N ALA A 382 -8.67 20.27 -5.99
CA ALA A 382 -7.94 20.93 -7.08
C ALA A 382 -8.02 20.12 -8.39
N CYS A 383 -7.96 18.79 -8.33
CA CYS A 383 -8.16 17.93 -9.49
C CYS A 383 -9.53 18.15 -10.13
N VAL A 384 -10.61 18.07 -9.34
CA VAL A 384 -12.00 18.21 -9.83
C VAL A 384 -12.29 19.62 -10.36
N LYS A 385 -11.56 20.63 -9.88
CA LYS A 385 -11.64 22.02 -10.39
C LYS A 385 -10.76 22.30 -11.61
N GLY A 386 -9.92 21.35 -12.04
CA GLY A 386 -8.93 21.60 -13.11
C GLY A 386 -7.76 22.51 -12.66
N GLU A 387 -7.53 22.66 -11.36
CA GLU A 387 -6.59 23.60 -10.74
C GLU A 387 -5.33 22.92 -10.16
N LEU A 388 -4.96 21.73 -10.67
CA LEU A 388 -3.82 20.96 -10.16
C LEU A 388 -2.51 21.77 -10.14
N MET A 389 -2.19 22.48 -11.22
CA MET A 389 -0.94 23.23 -11.33
C MET A 389 -0.85 24.39 -10.32
N PRO A 390 -1.82 25.32 -10.24
CA PRO A 390 -1.84 26.35 -9.20
C PRO A 390 -1.79 25.78 -7.78
N TYR A 391 -2.50 24.68 -7.53
CA TYR A 391 -2.51 24.03 -6.22
C TYR A 391 -1.13 23.47 -5.84
N LEU A 392 -0.55 22.62 -6.69
CA LEU A 392 0.72 21.95 -6.43
C LEU A 392 1.91 22.91 -6.37
N SER A 393 1.85 24.06 -7.06
CA SER A 393 2.93 25.06 -7.05
C SER A 393 3.19 25.70 -5.68
N ARG A 394 2.25 25.59 -4.73
CA ARG A 394 2.39 26.04 -3.35
C ARG A 394 3.33 25.14 -2.52
N PHE A 395 3.43 23.87 -2.91
CA PHE A 395 4.15 22.84 -2.17
C PHE A 395 5.44 22.42 -2.86
N VAL A 396 5.47 22.46 -4.20
CA VAL A 396 6.62 21.99 -4.99
C VAL A 396 7.05 23.03 -6.01
N LYS A 397 8.36 23.32 -6.01
CA LYS A 397 8.98 24.25 -6.99
C LYS A 397 8.85 23.69 -8.41
N MET A 398 8.15 24.42 -9.27
CA MET A 398 7.90 24.01 -10.67
C MET A 398 9.01 24.42 -11.65
N LYS A 399 9.78 25.47 -11.32
CA LYS A 399 10.89 25.95 -12.16
C LYS A 399 12.07 24.95 -12.10
N PRO A 400 12.80 24.73 -13.22
CA PRO A 400 12.66 25.39 -14.53
C PRO A 400 11.61 24.75 -15.46
N LYS A 401 10.97 23.66 -15.06
CA LYS A 401 10.09 22.83 -15.92
C LYS A 401 8.62 23.28 -15.94
N THR A 402 8.34 24.56 -15.70
CA THR A 402 6.97 25.10 -15.55
C THR A 402 6.07 24.77 -16.74
N LYS A 403 6.54 24.98 -17.99
CA LYS A 403 5.76 24.68 -19.20
C LYS A 403 5.44 23.18 -19.33
N THR A 404 6.39 22.32 -18.94
CA THR A 404 6.20 20.87 -18.91
C THR A 404 5.11 20.51 -17.90
N TYR A 405 5.19 21.00 -16.67
CA TYR A 405 4.17 20.75 -15.65
C TYR A 405 2.79 21.27 -16.03
N GLN A 406 2.71 22.47 -16.62
CA GLN A 406 1.44 23.04 -17.10
C GLN A 406 0.75 22.14 -18.13
N ARG A 407 1.53 21.53 -19.03
CA ARG A 407 1.01 20.55 -19.99
C ARG A 407 0.64 19.22 -19.34
N LEU A 408 1.50 18.71 -18.45
CA LEU A 408 1.32 17.41 -17.83
C LEU A 408 0.12 17.38 -16.88
N LEU A 409 -0.09 18.44 -16.09
CA LEU A 409 -1.14 18.51 -15.06
C LEU A 409 -2.50 18.97 -15.58
N LYS A 410 -2.65 19.12 -16.91
CA LYS A 410 -3.96 19.38 -17.52
C LYS A 410 -4.79 18.11 -17.49
N ASN A 411 -5.99 18.16 -16.91
CA ASN A 411 -6.91 17.03 -16.88
C ASN A 411 -8.24 17.41 -17.57
N GLY A 412 -9.18 16.48 -17.62
CA GLY A 412 -10.51 16.68 -18.25
C GLY A 412 -11.51 17.45 -17.39
N TYR A 413 -11.06 18.13 -16.33
CA TYR A 413 -11.90 18.84 -15.37
C TYR A 413 -11.73 20.37 -15.47
N PRO A 414 -12.71 21.16 -15.00
CA PRO A 414 -14.04 20.72 -14.58
C PRO A 414 -14.79 20.14 -15.80
N LYS A 415 -15.59 19.09 -15.58
CA LYS A 415 -16.44 18.59 -16.66
C LYS A 415 -17.45 19.70 -16.99
N PRO A 416 -17.69 20.03 -18.27
CA PRO A 416 -18.71 21.01 -18.62
C PRO A 416 -20.05 20.57 -17.99
N GLU A 417 -20.78 21.51 -17.41
CA GLU A 417 -22.11 21.22 -16.87
C GLU A 417 -22.95 20.59 -17.98
N PRO A 418 -23.69 19.50 -17.71
CA PRO A 418 -24.62 18.98 -18.69
C PRO A 418 -25.61 20.11 -19.04
N GLU A 419 -25.69 20.44 -20.32
CA GLU A 419 -26.63 21.44 -20.85
C GLU A 419 -28.02 21.22 -20.22
N PRO A 420 -28.70 22.28 -19.74
CA PRO A 420 -30.04 22.17 -19.16
C PRO A 420 -31.02 21.66 -20.22
N GLY A 421 -31.18 20.34 -20.28
CA GLY A 421 -31.93 19.62 -21.31
C GLY A 421 -31.40 18.21 -21.60
N ALA A 422 -30.12 17.92 -21.31
CA ALA A 422 -29.55 16.58 -21.51
C ALA A 422 -30.06 15.53 -20.50
N ASN A 423 -30.45 15.96 -19.30
CA ASN A 423 -31.05 15.06 -18.29
C ASN A 423 -32.45 14.56 -18.68
N ALA A 424 -33.21 15.33 -19.47
CA ALA A 424 -34.56 14.94 -19.90
C ALA A 424 -34.53 13.75 -20.89
N LEU A 425 -33.46 13.63 -21.70
CA LEU A 425 -33.27 12.47 -22.58
C LEU A 425 -32.73 11.24 -21.84
N ALA A 426 -31.99 11.43 -20.74
CA ALA A 426 -31.54 10.33 -19.88
C ALA A 426 -32.69 9.73 -19.05
N GLU A 427 -33.60 10.57 -18.56
CA GLU A 427 -34.86 10.14 -17.90
C GLU A 427 -35.80 9.42 -18.88
N TYR A 428 -35.92 9.88 -20.13
CA TYR A 428 -36.78 9.22 -21.13
C TYR A 428 -36.18 7.90 -21.67
N ALA A 429 -34.87 7.70 -21.55
CA ALA A 429 -34.18 6.48 -21.96
C ALA A 429 -34.13 5.39 -20.88
N GLY A 430 -34.74 5.61 -19.70
CA GLY A 430 -34.74 4.62 -18.61
C GLY A 430 -33.34 4.26 -18.10
N VAL A 431 -32.35 5.13 -18.30
CA VAL A 431 -31.01 4.96 -17.73
C VAL A 431 -30.92 5.88 -16.51
N GLU A 432 -31.64 5.51 -15.45
CA GLU A 432 -31.22 5.94 -14.12
C GLU A 432 -29.88 5.27 -13.83
N PHE A 433 -28.80 6.06 -13.76
CA PHE A 433 -27.57 5.68 -13.07
C PHE A 433 -27.84 5.68 -11.56
N ARG A 434 -28.69 4.77 -11.10
CA ARG A 434 -28.74 4.26 -9.74
C ARG A 434 -28.57 2.76 -9.86
N GLU A 435 -27.36 2.27 -9.58
CA GLU A 435 -27.04 0.84 -9.63
C GLU A 435 -28.03 0.05 -8.74
N PRO A 436 -28.89 -0.79 -9.32
CA PRO A 436 -29.83 -1.60 -8.56
C PRO A 436 -29.24 -3.01 -8.40
N TRP A 437 -28.31 -3.18 -7.46
CA TRP A 437 -27.93 -4.50 -6.94
C TRP A 437 -27.90 -4.58 -5.40
N ALA A 438 -28.23 -3.50 -4.71
CA ALA A 438 -28.28 -3.47 -3.24
C ALA A 438 -29.72 -3.65 -2.73
N ARG A 439 -30.28 -4.86 -2.84
CA ARG A 439 -31.32 -5.41 -1.95
C ARG A 439 -31.73 -6.81 -2.41
N MET A 440 -30.91 -7.80 -2.09
CA MET A 440 -31.41 -9.15 -1.86
C MET A 440 -31.03 -9.51 -0.41
N HIS A 441 -31.99 -9.31 0.48
CA HIS A 441 -31.85 -9.70 1.88
C HIS A 441 -31.70 -11.23 1.96
N MET A 442 -30.54 -11.72 2.38
CA MET A 442 -30.43 -13.05 2.99
C MET A 442 -30.67 -12.88 4.48
N LEU A 443 -31.78 -13.41 4.97
CA LEU A 443 -32.04 -13.56 6.40
C LEU A 443 -31.09 -14.65 6.91
N PHE A 444 -30.14 -14.26 7.76
CA PHE A 444 -29.42 -15.22 8.60
C PHE A 444 -30.34 -15.62 9.75
N ASP A 445 -30.52 -16.92 9.94
CA ASP A 445 -30.99 -17.45 11.23
C ASP A 445 -29.87 -17.21 12.27
N SER A 446 -30.28 -16.78 13.46
CA SER A 446 -29.57 -16.68 14.74
C SER A 446 -28.65 -17.84 15.15
N SER A 447 -28.52 -18.91 14.36
CA SER A 447 -27.76 -20.12 14.70
C SER A 447 -26.36 -20.24 14.08
N GLY A 448 -25.96 -19.35 13.16
CA GLY A 448 -24.55 -19.24 12.73
C GLY A 448 -23.93 -20.45 12.02
N ALA A 449 -24.72 -21.39 11.48
CA ALA A 449 -24.22 -22.56 10.74
C ALA A 449 -24.45 -22.46 9.22
N PHE A 450 -23.46 -22.87 8.42
CA PHE A 450 -23.53 -22.95 6.96
C PHE A 450 -24.22 -24.26 6.52
N HIS A 451 -25.30 -24.16 5.75
CA HIS A 451 -25.89 -25.30 5.02
C HIS A 451 -26.08 -24.98 3.53
N PRO A 452 -25.80 -25.90 2.60
CA PRO A 452 -26.03 -25.70 1.17
C PRO A 452 -27.50 -26.02 0.82
N LEU A 453 -28.21 -25.08 0.20
CA LEU A 453 -29.52 -25.35 -0.42
C LEU A 453 -29.35 -25.54 -1.93
N ASN A 454 -29.69 -26.74 -2.40
CA ASN A 454 -29.98 -27.03 -3.79
C ASN A 454 -31.25 -26.26 -4.22
N GLY A 455 -31.16 -25.48 -5.29
CA GLY A 455 -32.30 -24.77 -5.87
C GLY A 455 -32.27 -24.82 -7.39
N GLU A 456 -33.19 -25.59 -7.97
CA GLU A 456 -33.52 -25.56 -9.40
C GLU A 456 -34.10 -24.20 -9.79
N LEU A 457 -33.55 -23.59 -10.84
CA LEU A 457 -34.01 -22.33 -11.42
C LEU A 457 -35.11 -22.60 -12.46
N LEU A 458 -36.35 -22.24 -12.14
CA LEU A 458 -37.42 -22.05 -13.12
C LEU A 458 -37.24 -20.70 -13.82
N LEU A 459 -36.88 -20.71 -15.10
CA LEU A 459 -36.90 -19.54 -15.97
C LEU A 459 -38.20 -19.53 -16.78
N SER A 460 -38.91 -18.40 -16.77
CA SER A 460 -40.03 -18.10 -17.69
C SER A 460 -39.59 -17.04 -18.71
N PRO A 461 -40.07 -17.06 -19.97
CA PRO A 461 -39.40 -16.40 -21.09
C PRO A 461 -39.94 -15.00 -21.40
N VAL A 462 -39.04 -14.07 -21.76
CA VAL A 462 -39.39 -12.82 -22.45
C VAL A 462 -38.54 -12.70 -23.73
N GLY A 463 -39.22 -12.79 -24.89
CA GLY A 463 -38.96 -12.09 -26.16
C GLY A 463 -37.62 -12.23 -26.91
N PRO A 464 -37.59 -12.51 -28.23
CA PRO A 464 -36.36 -12.84 -28.95
C PRO A 464 -35.57 -11.61 -29.44
N GLY A 465 -34.24 -11.71 -29.37
CA GLY A 465 -33.42 -11.32 -30.53
C GLY A 465 -32.40 -10.19 -30.41
N LYS A 466 -32.02 -9.69 -29.23
CA LYS A 466 -30.98 -8.62 -29.12
C LYS A 466 -29.91 -8.69 -28.00
N PRO A 467 -29.92 -9.60 -27.00
CA PRO A 467 -28.88 -9.56 -25.96
C PRO A 467 -27.48 -10.02 -26.43
N LEU A 468 -27.42 -11.03 -27.30
CA LEU A 468 -26.14 -11.72 -27.59
C LEU A 468 -25.21 -10.90 -28.51
N ALA A 469 -25.77 -10.22 -29.52
CA ALA A 469 -24.99 -9.43 -30.48
C ALA A 469 -24.33 -8.19 -29.86
N TRP A 470 -24.94 -7.61 -28.82
CA TRP A 470 -24.36 -6.50 -28.06
C TRP A 470 -23.24 -6.98 -27.14
N LEU A 471 -23.41 -8.13 -26.50
CA LEU A 471 -22.40 -8.74 -25.63
C LEU A 471 -21.12 -9.07 -26.41
N ILE A 472 -21.26 -9.63 -27.62
CA ILE A 472 -20.13 -10.07 -28.45
C ILE A 472 -19.32 -8.87 -28.99
N ASN A 473 -19.96 -7.75 -29.31
CA ASN A 473 -19.28 -6.57 -29.88
C ASN A 473 -18.41 -5.80 -28.86
N ASN A 474 -18.50 -6.10 -27.56
CA ASN A 474 -17.77 -5.39 -26.51
C ASN A 474 -16.75 -6.25 -25.75
N LEU A 475 -16.52 -7.50 -26.17
CA LEU A 475 -15.57 -8.39 -25.51
C LEU A 475 -14.15 -8.22 -26.08
N THR A 476 -13.18 -8.06 -25.18
CA THR A 476 -11.75 -8.09 -25.54
C THR A 476 -11.27 -9.54 -25.72
N THR A 477 -10.16 -9.76 -26.43
CA THR A 477 -9.55 -11.08 -26.64
C THR A 477 -9.32 -11.85 -25.33
N GLN A 478 -8.97 -11.13 -24.26
CA GLN A 478 -8.72 -11.70 -22.93
C GLN A 478 -10.01 -12.04 -22.16
N SER A 479 -11.13 -11.42 -22.53
CA SER A 479 -12.47 -11.71 -22.00
C SER A 479 -13.05 -12.97 -22.65
N LEU A 480 -12.78 -13.17 -23.95
CA LEU A 480 -13.16 -14.38 -24.68
C LEU A 480 -12.42 -15.62 -24.15
N ASP A 481 -11.13 -15.50 -23.82
CA ASP A 481 -10.35 -16.60 -23.24
C ASP A 481 -10.75 -16.97 -21.81
N ARG A 482 -11.32 -16.02 -21.06
CA ARG A 482 -11.92 -16.29 -19.74
C ARG A 482 -13.30 -16.92 -19.85
N LEU A 483 -14.11 -16.51 -20.83
CA LEU A 483 -15.39 -17.15 -21.14
C LEU A 483 -15.18 -18.60 -21.59
N ARG A 484 -14.19 -18.84 -22.46
CA ARG A 484 -13.80 -20.16 -22.94
C ARG A 484 -13.41 -21.11 -21.80
N ARG A 485 -12.57 -20.64 -20.86
CA ARG A 485 -12.11 -21.44 -19.71
C ARG A 485 -13.22 -21.79 -18.72
N ARG A 486 -14.30 -21.01 -18.68
CA ARG A 486 -15.43 -21.25 -17.76
C ARG A 486 -16.53 -22.15 -18.33
N LEU A 487 -16.52 -22.47 -19.63
CA LEU A 487 -17.69 -23.03 -20.33
C LEU A 487 -17.45 -24.34 -21.11
N GLN A 488 -16.57 -25.24 -20.67
CA GLN A 488 -16.59 -26.64 -21.16
C GLN A 488 -16.75 -27.64 -20.02
N PRO A 489 -17.68 -28.60 -20.14
CA PRO A 489 -17.82 -29.44 -21.36
C PRO A 489 -19.18 -29.52 -22.10
N ASN A 490 -20.24 -28.77 -21.80
CA ASN A 490 -21.60 -29.13 -22.29
C ASN A 490 -22.17 -28.35 -23.49
N TRP A 491 -21.39 -27.95 -24.48
CA TRP A 491 -21.95 -27.34 -25.71
C TRP A 491 -21.77 -28.23 -26.94
N GLN A 492 -22.84 -28.96 -27.28
CA GLN A 492 -23.13 -29.41 -28.64
C GLN A 492 -24.16 -28.45 -29.26
N SER A 493 -24.08 -28.19 -30.58
CA SER A 493 -25.11 -27.52 -31.42
C SER A 493 -24.95 -25.97 -31.67
N PRO A 494 -25.70 -25.36 -32.62
CA PRO A 494 -25.31 -24.40 -33.69
C PRO A 494 -24.75 -23.03 -33.28
N VAL A 495 -24.70 -22.73 -31.99
CA VAL A 495 -24.15 -21.45 -31.52
C VAL A 495 -22.62 -21.41 -31.70
N ARG A 496 -21.95 -22.57 -31.65
CA ARG A 496 -20.51 -22.70 -31.98
C ARG A 496 -20.23 -22.33 -33.44
N GLU A 497 -21.07 -22.78 -34.37
CA GLU A 497 -20.98 -22.49 -35.81
C GLU A 497 -21.20 -20.99 -36.08
N ALA A 498 -22.25 -20.40 -35.51
CA ALA A 498 -22.55 -18.98 -35.66
C ALA A 498 -21.45 -18.06 -35.09
N LEU A 499 -20.81 -18.47 -33.97
CA LEU A 499 -19.69 -17.73 -33.39
C LEU A 499 -18.44 -17.84 -34.27
N TYR A 500 -18.19 -19.00 -34.86
CA TYR A 500 -17.06 -19.23 -35.75
C TYR A 500 -17.19 -18.43 -37.06
N GLU A 501 -18.35 -18.44 -37.70
CA GLU A 501 -18.61 -17.63 -38.90
C GLU A 501 -18.50 -16.11 -38.63
N SER A 502 -19.05 -15.64 -37.50
CA SER A 502 -19.01 -14.22 -37.15
C SER A 502 -17.60 -13.72 -36.82
N ILE A 503 -16.73 -14.58 -36.29
CA ILE A 503 -15.32 -14.22 -36.01
C ILE A 503 -14.47 -14.37 -37.27
N SER A 504 -14.68 -15.42 -38.07
CA SER A 504 -13.92 -15.67 -39.30
C SER A 504 -14.11 -14.55 -40.35
N SER A 505 -15.27 -13.90 -40.38
CA SER A 505 -15.52 -12.77 -41.29
C SER A 505 -14.83 -11.44 -40.90
N LYS A 506 -14.38 -11.29 -39.65
CA LYS A 506 -13.95 -9.98 -39.09
C LYS A 506 -12.43 -9.81 -38.91
N TYR A 507 -11.63 -10.88 -38.92
CA TYR A 507 -10.19 -10.82 -38.61
C TYR A 507 -9.30 -11.30 -39.77
N SER A 508 -8.08 -10.76 -39.87
CA SER A 508 -7.14 -11.01 -40.97
C SER A 508 -6.63 -12.47 -41.02
N ASN A 509 -6.04 -12.86 -42.15
CA ASN A 509 -5.61 -14.24 -42.43
C ASN A 509 -4.66 -14.84 -41.36
N GLU A 510 -3.86 -14.03 -40.67
CA GLU A 510 -2.96 -14.50 -39.60
C GLU A 510 -3.72 -14.96 -38.34
N THR A 511 -4.88 -14.38 -38.05
CA THR A 511 -5.74 -14.81 -36.94
C THR A 511 -6.54 -16.08 -37.28
N ARG A 512 -6.82 -16.33 -38.58
CA ARG A 512 -7.47 -17.56 -39.05
C ARG A 512 -6.58 -18.80 -38.87
N CYS A 513 -5.27 -18.68 -39.10
CA CYS A 513 -4.33 -19.80 -38.92
C CYS A 513 -4.22 -20.26 -37.45
N LEU A 514 -4.22 -19.30 -36.51
CA LEU A 514 -4.20 -19.58 -35.07
C LEU A 514 -5.48 -20.29 -34.59
N MET A 515 -6.63 -19.93 -35.16
CA MET A 515 -7.91 -20.58 -34.85
C MET A 515 -8.03 -21.99 -35.46
N HIS A 516 -7.49 -22.21 -36.67
CA HIS A 516 -7.53 -23.53 -37.32
C HIS A 516 -6.66 -24.56 -36.58
N ALA A 517 -5.57 -24.13 -35.94
CA ALA A 517 -4.72 -24.98 -35.10
C ALA A 517 -5.39 -25.37 -33.77
N ILE A 518 -6.41 -24.64 -33.32
CA ILE A 518 -7.13 -24.87 -32.06
C ILE A 518 -8.29 -25.86 -32.22
N THR A 519 -8.71 -26.17 -33.45
CA THR A 519 -9.87 -27.04 -33.76
C THR A 519 -9.53 -28.46 -34.20
N LEU A 520 -8.25 -28.86 -34.22
CA LEU A 520 -7.89 -30.26 -34.50
C LEU A 520 -8.09 -31.14 -33.26
N PRO A 521 -8.68 -32.33 -33.40
CA PRO A 521 -8.93 -33.22 -32.27
C PRO A 521 -7.63 -33.90 -31.83
N PHE A 522 -7.36 -33.85 -30.52
CA PHE A 522 -6.66 -34.92 -29.81
C PHE A 522 -7.69 -35.80 -29.13
#